data_AF-R6Z9U1-F1
#
_entry.id   AF-R6Z9U1-F1
#
_cell.length_a   1.000
_cell.length_b   1.000
_cell.length_c   1.000
_cell.angle_alpha   90.00
_cell.angle_beta   90.00
_cell.angle_gamma   90.00
#
_symmetry.space_group_name_H-M   'P 1'
#
loop_
_entity.id
_entity.type
_entity.pdbx_description
1 polymer ?
#
loop_
_entity_poly.entity_id
_entity_poly.type
_entity_poly.pdbx_seq_one_letter_code
_entity_poly.pdbx_strand_id
1 'polypeptide(L)'
;MGAYAGYQGKTRIAEGDQTAFSRQMVKILNYGGMMSFDVVYALDHEIGLLRPVKLYPGGKTVFYYNYFEDESWELAEFDSKSCSLWTEKVGSGEFADVVLAAYMLYCIYDDFKGTVGYTGSIDEEWICGWIKHLIGDELPASCQEKLRDIEPIYTEDFLYEEDYIHKPLPPEVQDNPPYELSDDDRLYWWDGTDEVLISEEIEEWLLELADRHKQIKKENAAKWSEEEYSEETFFEVFVDADETYGRIDPFETMFHEFMDNREELDYRAALELFRQLLDENREKGKVIKLITGRWELASRKLTHNPTRMKIKRYLAVMANRKLRKKYFGF
;
A
#
# COMPACT_ATOMS: atom_id res chain seq x y z
N MET A 1 13.20 11.41 20.23
CA MET A 1 14.02 12.04 19.17
C MET A 1 13.45 11.51 17.87
N GLY A 2 13.05 12.36 16.92
CA GLY A 2 12.48 11.88 15.66
C GLY A 2 13.28 12.41 14.47
N ALA A 3 13.19 11.73 13.34
CA ALA A 3 13.91 12.10 12.14
C ALA A 3 13.08 13.07 11.29
N TYR A 4 13.76 14.03 10.70
CA TYR A 4 13.18 15.01 9.78
C TYR A 4 13.83 14.87 8.42
N ALA A 5 13.03 15.03 7.36
CA ALA A 5 13.50 15.16 5.99
C ALA A 5 13.12 16.53 5.42
N GLY A 6 13.86 16.97 4.40
CA GLY A 6 13.57 18.22 3.71
C GLY A 6 14.48 18.42 2.51
N TYR A 7 14.26 19.52 1.80
CA TYR A 7 15.06 19.90 0.65
C TYR A 7 15.55 21.34 0.77
N GLN A 8 16.85 21.54 0.55
CA GLN A 8 17.51 22.85 0.52
C GLN A 8 17.95 23.15 -0.91
N GLY A 9 17.18 23.96 -1.63
CA GLY A 9 17.45 24.33 -3.02
C GLY A 9 16.28 25.08 -3.64
N LYS A 10 16.19 25.10 -4.96
CA LYS A 10 15.07 25.76 -5.66
C LYS A 10 13.82 24.87 -5.61
N THR A 11 12.91 25.17 -4.68
CA THR A 11 11.63 24.45 -4.57
C THR A 11 10.58 24.90 -5.60
N ARG A 12 10.77 26.05 -6.24
CA ARG A 12 9.80 26.56 -7.22
C ARG A 12 9.99 25.89 -8.58
N ILE A 13 9.08 24.98 -8.90
CA ILE A 13 8.97 24.33 -10.21
C ILE A 13 8.48 25.35 -11.26
N ALA A 14 9.10 25.31 -12.45
CA ALA A 14 8.75 26.20 -13.56
C ALA A 14 7.32 25.91 -14.05
N GLU A 15 6.56 26.95 -14.42
CA GLU A 15 5.12 26.83 -14.76
C GLU A 15 4.84 25.79 -15.84
N GLY A 16 5.72 25.65 -16.83
CA GLY A 16 5.59 24.64 -17.90
C GLY A 16 5.74 23.19 -17.41
N ASP A 17 6.40 22.97 -16.28
CA ASP A 17 6.76 21.65 -15.77
C ASP A 17 5.85 21.20 -14.61
N GLN A 18 5.10 22.11 -13.97
CA GLN A 18 4.31 21.85 -12.76
C GLN A 18 3.34 20.67 -12.90
N THR A 19 2.71 20.52 -14.07
CA THR A 19 1.77 19.42 -14.32
C THR A 19 2.49 18.07 -14.43
N ALA A 20 3.67 18.03 -15.07
CA ALA A 20 4.48 16.81 -15.16
C ALA A 20 5.05 16.46 -13.79
N PHE A 21 5.66 17.43 -13.11
CA PHE A 21 6.19 17.29 -11.75
C PHE A 21 5.14 16.76 -10.77
N SER A 22 3.92 17.34 -10.77
CA SER A 22 2.86 16.89 -9.84
C SER A 22 2.40 15.47 -10.10
N ARG A 23 2.33 15.03 -11.37
CA ARG A 23 2.00 13.65 -11.72
C ARG A 23 3.09 12.69 -11.25
N GLN A 24 4.35 13.05 -11.48
CA GLN A 24 5.52 12.27 -11.07
C GLN A 24 5.63 12.17 -9.55
N MET A 25 5.46 13.28 -8.83
CA MET A 25 5.43 13.32 -7.37
C MET A 25 4.36 12.39 -6.80
N VAL A 26 3.12 12.49 -7.31
CA VAL A 26 2.03 11.62 -6.87
C VAL A 26 2.30 10.17 -7.23
N LYS A 27 2.95 9.87 -8.37
CA LYS A 27 3.34 8.51 -8.75
C LYS A 27 4.37 7.93 -7.77
N ILE A 28 5.42 8.68 -7.41
CA ILE A 28 6.40 8.29 -6.39
C ILE A 28 5.70 7.97 -5.05
N LEU A 29 4.89 8.90 -4.54
CA LEU A 29 4.18 8.72 -3.27
C LEU A 29 3.24 7.50 -3.33
N ASN A 30 2.49 7.36 -4.42
CA ASN A 30 1.51 6.29 -4.58
C ASN A 30 2.16 4.91 -4.70
N TYR A 31 3.17 4.73 -5.57
CA TYR A 31 3.86 3.45 -5.76
C TYR A 31 4.75 3.09 -4.58
N GLY A 32 5.20 4.09 -3.81
CA GLY A 32 5.85 3.90 -2.52
C GLY A 32 4.92 3.52 -1.36
N GLY A 33 3.61 3.35 -1.62
CA GLY A 33 2.67 2.86 -0.61
C GLY A 33 2.13 3.96 0.32
N MET A 34 2.26 5.24 -0.02
CA MET A 34 1.74 6.32 0.82
C MET A 34 0.22 6.38 0.79
N MET A 35 -0.37 6.35 1.99
CA MET A 35 -1.80 6.38 2.23
C MET A 35 -2.16 7.45 3.28
N SER A 36 -3.44 7.80 3.26
CA SER A 36 -4.17 8.37 4.40
C SER A 36 -5.30 7.41 4.76
N PHE A 37 -6.08 7.73 5.80
CA PHE A 37 -7.32 7.03 6.09
C PHE A 37 -8.53 7.93 5.90
N ASP A 38 -9.59 7.37 5.36
CA ASP A 38 -10.94 7.76 5.73
C ASP A 38 -11.43 6.84 6.85
N VAL A 39 -12.46 7.27 7.57
CA VAL A 39 -13.00 6.53 8.70
C VAL A 39 -14.51 6.39 8.55
N VAL A 40 -15.00 5.16 8.70
CA VAL A 40 -16.44 4.87 8.80
C VAL A 40 -16.74 4.33 10.20
N TYR A 41 -17.83 4.85 10.79
CA TYR A 41 -18.33 4.37 12.07
C TYR A 41 -19.50 3.41 11.82
N ALA A 42 -19.35 2.17 12.27
CA ALA A 42 -20.36 1.14 12.12
C ALA A 42 -20.35 0.20 13.34
N LEU A 43 -21.53 -0.16 13.84
CA LEU A 43 -21.69 -1.12 14.95
C LEU A 43 -20.89 -0.77 16.21
N ASP A 44 -20.79 0.52 16.56
CA ASP A 44 -19.93 1.03 17.64
C ASP A 44 -18.42 0.80 17.44
N HIS A 45 -18.00 0.39 16.24
CA HIS A 45 -16.60 0.24 15.83
C HIS A 45 -16.18 1.31 14.82
N GLU A 46 -14.89 1.62 14.83
CA GLU A 46 -14.22 2.46 13.85
C GLU A 46 -13.55 1.54 12.82
N ILE A 47 -13.84 1.75 11.53
CA ILE A 47 -13.21 1.02 10.43
C ILE A 47 -12.37 2.02 9.65
N GLY A 48 -11.05 1.79 9.63
CA GLY A 48 -10.11 2.52 8.80
C GLY A 48 -10.25 2.11 7.34
N LEU A 49 -10.31 3.09 6.45
CA LEU A 49 -10.33 2.88 5.00
C LEU A 49 -9.05 3.42 4.37
N LEU A 50 -8.25 2.54 3.76
CA LEU A 50 -7.00 2.92 3.10
C LEU A 50 -7.30 3.83 1.91
N ARG A 51 -6.75 5.04 1.94
CA ARG A 51 -6.90 6.04 0.89
C ARG A 51 -5.54 6.37 0.26
N PRO A 52 -5.21 5.76 -0.91
CA PRO A 52 -3.96 6.01 -1.60
C PRO A 52 -3.79 7.45 -2.05
N VAL A 53 -2.54 7.92 -2.04
CA VAL A 53 -2.19 9.24 -2.60
C VAL A 53 -2.54 9.29 -4.09
N LYS A 54 -3.38 10.26 -4.48
CA LYS A 54 -3.81 10.49 -5.86
C LYS A 54 -3.94 12.00 -6.12
N LEU A 55 -4.05 12.40 -7.38
CA LEU A 55 -4.41 13.77 -7.73
C LEU A 55 -5.92 13.98 -7.51
N TYR A 56 -6.29 14.39 -6.30
CA TYR A 56 -7.68 14.70 -5.96
C TYR A 56 -8.11 16.08 -6.47
N PRO A 57 -9.41 16.28 -6.78
CA PRO A 57 -9.97 17.61 -6.99
C PRO A 57 -9.64 18.52 -5.81
N GLY A 58 -9.07 19.69 -6.08
CA GLY A 58 -8.59 20.61 -5.03
C GLY A 58 -7.06 20.72 -4.96
N GLY A 59 -6.35 19.69 -5.41
CA GLY A 59 -4.90 19.69 -5.65
C GLY A 59 -4.03 19.32 -4.44
N LYS A 60 -4.60 19.22 -3.24
CA LYS A 60 -3.88 18.77 -2.04
C LYS A 60 -4.10 17.28 -1.80
N THR A 61 -3.05 16.58 -1.43
CA THR A 61 -3.12 15.20 -0.94
C THR A 61 -2.38 15.13 0.40
N VAL A 62 -3.01 14.53 1.39
CA VAL A 62 -2.45 14.29 2.71
C VAL A 62 -2.12 12.81 2.82
N PHE A 63 -1.04 12.48 3.51
CA PHE A 63 -0.64 11.12 3.80
C PHE A 63 0.13 11.06 5.11
N TYR A 64 -0.01 9.95 5.81
CA TYR A 64 0.62 9.72 7.11
C TYR A 64 0.71 8.22 7.44
N TYR A 65 0.45 7.35 6.46
CA TYR A 65 0.55 5.90 6.63
C TYR A 65 1.31 5.30 5.45
N ASN A 66 2.14 4.28 5.71
CA ASN A 66 2.73 3.47 4.65
C ASN A 66 2.12 2.07 4.62
N TYR A 67 1.58 1.69 3.47
CA TYR A 67 0.94 0.40 3.25
C TYR A 67 1.90 -0.79 3.42
N PHE A 68 3.19 -0.64 3.15
CA PHE A 68 4.16 -1.74 3.26
C PHE A 68 4.69 -1.93 4.68
N GLU A 69 4.65 -0.89 5.51
CA GLU A 69 5.00 -0.98 6.94
C GLU A 69 3.83 -1.40 7.83
N ASP A 70 2.62 -1.19 7.31
CA ASP A 70 1.38 -1.13 8.07
C ASP A 70 1.42 -0.12 9.22
N GLU A 71 2.12 1.02 9.10
CA GLU A 71 2.32 1.98 10.20
C GLU A 71 1.96 3.43 9.85
N SER A 72 1.47 4.14 10.88
CA SER A 72 1.20 5.58 10.82
C SER A 72 2.36 6.41 11.38
N TRP A 73 2.71 7.46 10.65
CA TRP A 73 3.71 8.47 10.99
C TRP A 73 3.07 9.85 11.19
N GLU A 74 3.90 10.89 11.31
CA GLU A 74 3.39 12.26 11.39
C GLU A 74 2.91 12.76 10.02
N LEU A 75 2.10 13.82 10.06
CA LEU A 75 1.39 14.34 8.90
C LEU A 75 2.35 14.81 7.79
N ALA A 76 2.02 14.44 6.55
CA ALA A 76 2.62 15.00 5.35
C ALA A 76 1.54 15.46 4.35
N GLU A 77 1.85 16.49 3.58
CA GLU A 77 0.97 17.08 2.58
C GLU A 77 1.76 17.42 1.32
N PHE A 78 1.20 17.08 0.15
CA PHE A 78 1.64 17.61 -1.13
C PHE A 78 0.52 18.43 -1.78
N ASP A 79 0.83 19.67 -2.19
CA ASP A 79 -0.05 20.52 -2.99
C ASP A 79 0.44 20.60 -4.44
N SER A 80 -0.31 19.98 -5.35
CA SER A 80 -0.04 19.95 -6.79
C SER A 80 -0.23 21.30 -7.49
N LYS A 81 -0.91 22.28 -6.89
CA LYS A 81 -1.05 23.63 -7.48
C LYS A 81 0.19 24.47 -7.25
N SER A 82 0.78 24.37 -6.07
CA SER A 82 2.03 25.06 -5.73
C SER A 82 3.28 24.20 -5.97
N CYS A 83 3.11 22.90 -6.25
CA CYS A 83 4.19 21.91 -6.27
C CYS A 83 5.00 21.96 -4.97
N SER A 84 4.31 21.99 -3.82
CA SER A 84 4.96 22.08 -2.51
C SER A 84 4.68 20.83 -1.69
N LEU A 85 5.75 20.17 -1.26
CA LEU A 85 5.73 19.08 -0.31
C LEU A 85 6.09 19.63 1.07
N TRP A 86 5.34 19.22 2.08
CA TRP A 86 5.60 19.51 3.47
C TRP A 86 5.42 18.23 4.29
N THR A 87 6.31 18.02 5.25
CA THR A 87 6.34 16.83 6.10
C THR A 87 6.70 17.23 7.53
N GLU A 88 6.06 16.63 8.52
CA GLU A 88 6.54 16.61 9.90
C GLU A 88 7.65 15.56 10.08
N LYS A 89 7.77 14.93 11.26
CA LYS A 89 8.75 13.85 11.46
C LYS A 89 8.40 12.65 10.61
N VAL A 90 9.38 12.20 9.84
CA VAL A 90 9.22 11.12 8.84
C VAL A 90 9.59 9.75 9.39
N GLY A 91 10.23 9.67 10.56
CA GLY A 91 10.57 8.38 11.15
C GLY A 91 11.71 7.65 10.43
N SER A 92 11.47 6.40 10.05
CA SER A 92 12.38 5.49 9.34
C SER A 92 11.56 4.56 8.44
N GLY A 93 12.20 3.59 7.79
CA GLY A 93 11.51 2.61 6.92
C GLY A 93 11.06 3.18 5.58
N GLU A 94 10.21 2.43 4.89
CA GLU A 94 9.64 2.75 3.59
C GLU A 94 8.95 4.13 3.55
N PHE A 95 8.33 4.59 4.65
CA PHE A 95 7.75 5.93 4.75
C PHE A 95 8.83 7.00 4.61
N ALA A 96 9.93 6.88 5.37
CA ALA A 96 11.02 7.83 5.28
C ALA A 96 11.67 7.79 3.89
N ASP A 97 11.95 6.61 3.35
CA ASP A 97 12.63 6.44 2.07
C ASP A 97 11.82 7.02 0.90
N VAL A 98 10.51 6.82 0.88
CA VAL A 98 9.63 7.40 -0.14
C VAL A 98 9.51 8.92 0.01
N VAL A 99 9.51 9.45 1.24
CA VAL A 99 9.58 10.91 1.44
C VAL A 99 10.92 11.47 0.96
N LEU A 100 12.03 10.76 1.17
CA LEU A 100 13.34 11.16 0.64
C LEU A 100 13.35 11.13 -0.89
N ALA A 101 12.74 10.14 -1.53
CA ALA A 101 12.54 10.10 -2.97
C ALA A 101 11.70 11.27 -3.49
N ALA A 102 10.63 11.62 -2.76
CA ALA A 102 9.81 12.78 -3.07
C ALA A 102 10.61 14.09 -2.99
N TYR A 103 11.47 14.27 -1.98
CA TYR A 103 12.38 15.42 -1.92
C TYR A 103 13.49 15.37 -2.99
N MET A 104 13.98 14.18 -3.33
CA MET A 104 14.99 13.98 -4.38
C MET A 104 14.47 14.40 -5.76
N LEU A 105 13.16 14.28 -6.02
CA LEU A 105 12.55 14.80 -7.24
C LEU A 105 12.77 16.32 -7.39
N TYR A 106 12.72 17.10 -6.31
CA TYR A 106 13.07 18.53 -6.38
C TYR A 106 14.54 18.72 -6.74
N CYS A 107 15.43 17.90 -6.17
CA CYS A 107 16.86 17.94 -6.49
C CYS A 107 17.11 17.70 -7.98
N ILE A 108 16.45 16.69 -8.56
CA ILE A 108 16.52 16.36 -9.99
C ILE A 108 16.04 17.53 -10.86
N TYR A 109 14.92 18.16 -10.51
CA TYR A 109 14.38 19.32 -11.24
C TYR A 109 15.18 20.62 -11.04
N ASP A 110 15.91 20.74 -9.93
CA ASP A 110 16.88 21.82 -9.70
C ASP A 110 18.28 21.47 -10.22
N ASP A 111 18.38 20.51 -11.13
CA ASP A 111 19.63 20.17 -11.78
C ASP A 111 20.72 19.75 -10.77
N PHE A 112 20.32 19.10 -9.66
CA PHE A 112 21.15 18.69 -8.53
C PHE A 112 21.93 19.83 -7.86
N LYS A 113 21.41 21.06 -7.90
CA LYS A 113 22.03 22.22 -7.24
C LYS A 113 21.66 22.33 -5.75
N GLY A 114 20.54 21.75 -5.37
CA GLY A 114 20.11 21.64 -3.98
C GLY A 114 20.60 20.35 -3.31
N THR A 115 20.16 20.13 -2.08
CA THR A 115 20.51 18.95 -1.29
C THR A 115 19.29 18.46 -0.52
N VAL A 116 19.05 17.15 -0.54
CA VAL A 116 18.07 16.52 0.35
C VAL A 116 18.71 16.33 1.73
N GLY A 117 18.03 16.80 2.77
CA GLY A 117 18.46 16.64 4.15
C GLY A 117 17.64 15.57 4.85
N TYR A 118 18.31 14.74 5.65
CA TYR A 118 17.70 13.74 6.52
C TYR A 118 18.50 13.64 7.82
N THR A 119 17.83 13.28 8.92
CA THR A 119 18.53 13.08 10.21
C THR A 119 19.33 11.77 10.23
N GLY A 120 18.95 10.79 9.41
CA GLY A 120 19.70 9.54 9.21
C GLY A 120 20.64 9.59 8.00
N SER A 121 20.95 8.42 7.43
CA SER A 121 21.72 8.30 6.18
C SER A 121 20.82 8.38 4.95
N ILE A 122 21.34 8.95 3.87
CA ILE A 122 20.69 8.98 2.57
C ILE A 122 21.60 8.22 1.60
N ASP A 123 21.03 7.25 0.88
CA ASP A 123 21.65 6.66 -0.29
C ASP A 123 21.04 7.31 -1.54
N GLU A 124 21.70 8.34 -2.06
CA GLU A 124 21.19 9.13 -3.18
C GLU A 124 21.16 8.32 -4.49
N GLU A 125 22.13 7.43 -4.71
CA GLU A 125 22.17 6.58 -5.90
C GLU A 125 21.02 5.58 -5.89
N TRP A 126 20.75 4.96 -4.72
CA TRP A 126 19.62 4.06 -4.53
C TRP A 126 18.27 4.74 -4.82
N ILE A 127 18.04 5.90 -4.21
CA ILE A 127 16.82 6.69 -4.43
C ILE A 127 16.70 7.13 -5.89
N CYS A 128 17.79 7.61 -6.50
CA CYS A 128 17.77 8.04 -7.90
C CYS A 128 17.54 6.88 -8.87
N GLY A 129 18.06 5.68 -8.57
CA GLY A 129 17.82 4.49 -9.39
C GLY A 129 16.35 4.07 -9.36
N TRP A 130 15.66 4.18 -8.23
CA TRP A 130 14.21 3.95 -8.18
C TRP A 130 13.42 5.01 -8.95
N ILE A 131 13.76 6.30 -8.78
CA ILE A 131 13.13 7.39 -9.54
C ILE A 131 13.33 7.19 -11.06
N LYS A 132 14.54 6.78 -11.46
CA LYS A 132 14.86 6.47 -12.85
C LYS A 132 14.00 5.33 -13.39
N HIS A 133 13.85 4.25 -12.62
CA HIS A 133 12.98 3.13 -13.00
C HIS A 133 11.51 3.58 -13.15
N LEU A 134 10.96 4.22 -12.11
CA LEU A 134 9.54 4.51 -12.03
C LEU A 134 9.06 5.61 -12.99
N ILE A 135 9.89 6.64 -13.20
CA ILE A 135 9.50 7.84 -13.99
C ILE A 135 10.60 8.38 -14.90
N GLY A 136 11.72 7.67 -15.07
CA GLY A 136 12.89 8.18 -15.82
C GLY A 136 12.54 8.67 -17.22
N ASP A 137 11.76 7.88 -17.97
CA ASP A 137 11.33 8.22 -19.33
C ASP A 137 10.34 9.41 -19.38
N GLU A 138 9.70 9.73 -18.26
CA GLU A 138 8.77 10.86 -18.12
C GLU A 138 9.49 12.16 -17.72
N LEU A 139 10.75 12.09 -17.25
CA LEU A 139 11.52 13.27 -16.81
C LEU A 139 11.96 14.14 -18.01
N PRO A 140 12.24 15.44 -17.79
CA PRO A 140 12.87 16.28 -18.81
C PRO A 140 14.20 15.68 -19.30
N ALA A 141 14.53 15.85 -20.58
CA ALA A 141 15.75 15.26 -21.18
C ALA A 141 17.05 15.64 -20.44
N SER A 142 17.14 16.86 -19.91
CA SER A 142 18.28 17.29 -19.09
C SER A 142 18.40 16.52 -17.77
N CYS A 143 17.27 16.14 -17.17
CA CYS A 143 17.24 15.31 -15.96
C CYS A 143 17.61 13.86 -16.29
N GLN A 144 17.10 13.33 -17.41
CA GLN A 144 17.45 11.98 -17.89
C GLN A 144 18.95 11.83 -18.12
N GLU A 145 19.61 12.83 -18.71
CA GLU A 145 21.06 12.82 -18.95
C GLU A 145 21.86 12.66 -17.65
N LYS A 146 21.40 13.25 -16.54
CA LYS A 146 22.06 13.15 -15.23
C LYS A 146 21.85 11.82 -14.53
N LEU A 147 20.72 11.16 -14.78
CA LEU A 147 20.42 9.82 -14.27
C LEU A 147 21.00 8.71 -15.16
N ARG A 148 21.64 9.07 -16.28
CA ARG A 148 22.06 8.10 -17.31
C ARG A 148 22.92 6.96 -16.75
N ASP A 149 23.88 7.29 -15.90
CA ASP A 149 24.86 6.34 -15.38
C ASP A 149 24.43 5.66 -14.06
N ILE A 150 23.26 6.00 -13.52
CA ILE A 150 22.69 5.38 -12.32
C ILE A 150 21.92 4.12 -12.73
N GLU A 151 22.17 2.98 -12.10
CA GLU A 151 21.43 1.75 -12.38
C GLU A 151 19.97 1.88 -11.92
N PRO A 152 18.96 1.54 -12.73
CA PRO A 152 17.57 1.52 -12.28
C PRO A 152 17.36 0.48 -11.18
N ILE A 153 16.49 0.81 -10.22
CA ILE A 153 16.10 -0.07 -9.10
C ILE A 153 14.60 -0.28 -9.18
N TYR A 154 14.17 -1.55 -9.18
CA TYR A 154 12.75 -1.89 -9.25
C TYR A 154 12.05 -1.49 -7.95
N THR A 155 10.76 -1.20 -8.03
CA THR A 155 10.02 -0.72 -6.85
C THR A 155 9.97 -1.75 -5.72
N GLU A 156 9.90 -3.06 -6.00
CA GLU A 156 9.98 -4.09 -4.96
C GLU A 156 11.34 -4.10 -4.24
N ASP A 157 12.44 -3.90 -4.97
CA ASP A 157 13.77 -3.77 -4.39
C ASP A 157 13.87 -2.51 -3.55
N PHE A 158 13.40 -1.36 -4.06
CA PHE A 158 13.45 -0.08 -3.35
C PHE A 158 12.72 -0.13 -1.99
N LEU A 159 11.59 -0.84 -1.94
CA LEU A 159 10.76 -0.99 -0.75
C LEU A 159 11.23 -2.14 0.17
N TYR A 160 12.29 -2.85 -0.20
CA TYR A 160 12.82 -3.93 0.62
C TYR A 160 13.56 -3.37 1.84
N GLU A 161 13.02 -3.60 3.03
CA GLU A 161 13.72 -3.34 4.29
C GLU A 161 14.00 -4.66 5.05
N GLU A 162 15.26 -4.89 5.40
CA GLU A 162 15.65 -6.02 6.26
C GLU A 162 15.07 -5.86 7.68
N ASP A 163 14.54 -6.94 8.25
CA ASP A 163 14.08 -6.94 9.64
C ASP A 163 15.27 -6.92 10.62
N TYR A 164 15.68 -5.73 11.05
CA TYR A 164 16.76 -5.52 12.01
C TYR A 164 16.36 -5.81 13.48
N ILE A 165 15.12 -6.24 13.75
CA ILE A 165 14.59 -6.37 15.11
C ILE A 165 14.89 -7.77 15.68
N HIS A 166 16.00 -7.89 16.41
CA HIS A 166 16.42 -9.13 17.07
C HIS A 166 15.70 -9.42 18.41
N LYS A 167 14.38 -9.24 18.47
CA LYS A 167 13.60 -9.66 19.65
C LYS A 167 13.37 -11.19 19.62
N PRO A 168 13.35 -11.87 20.78
CA PRO A 168 12.96 -13.27 20.83
C PRO A 168 11.56 -13.45 20.22
N LEU A 169 11.44 -14.31 19.22
CA LEU A 169 10.17 -14.62 18.58
C LEU A 169 9.36 -15.57 19.45
N PRO A 170 8.02 -15.40 19.52
CA PRO A 170 7.15 -16.42 20.08
C PRO A 170 7.30 -17.76 19.31
N PRO A 171 7.16 -18.92 19.99
CA PRO A 171 7.25 -20.23 19.35
C PRO A 171 6.31 -20.39 18.13
N GLU A 172 5.16 -19.74 18.15
CA GLU A 172 4.11 -19.81 17.13
C GLU A 172 4.56 -19.27 15.76
N VAL A 173 5.57 -18.41 15.72
CA VAL A 173 6.08 -17.79 14.47
C VAL A 173 7.57 -18.03 14.25
N GLN A 174 8.20 -18.84 15.09
CA GLN A 174 9.64 -19.09 15.00
C GLN A 174 10.02 -19.76 13.67
N ASP A 175 9.14 -20.64 13.18
CA ASP A 175 9.30 -21.36 11.91
C ASP A 175 8.81 -20.56 10.69
N ASN A 176 8.24 -19.36 10.87
CA ASN A 176 7.87 -18.52 9.74
C ASN A 176 9.14 -18.10 8.98
N PRO A 177 9.10 -18.12 7.63
CA PRO A 177 10.18 -17.55 6.85
C PRO A 177 10.34 -16.06 7.20
N PRO A 178 11.55 -15.48 7.03
CA PRO A 178 11.69 -14.03 6.97
C PRO A 178 10.68 -13.47 5.96
N TYR A 179 10.05 -12.36 6.32
CA TYR A 179 9.21 -11.66 5.36
C TYR A 179 10.13 -10.92 4.38
N GLU A 180 9.88 -11.13 3.10
CA GLU A 180 10.51 -10.41 2.00
C GLU A 180 9.39 -9.79 1.17
N LEU A 181 9.40 -8.46 1.06
CA LEU A 181 8.46 -7.74 0.20
C LEU A 181 8.71 -8.17 -1.25
N SER A 182 7.62 -8.37 -1.99
CA SER A 182 7.65 -8.72 -3.40
C SER A 182 6.53 -8.01 -4.16
N ASP A 183 6.57 -8.07 -5.48
CA ASP A 183 5.46 -7.62 -6.33
C ASP A 183 4.09 -8.22 -5.97
N ASP A 184 4.06 -9.41 -5.38
CA ASP A 184 2.83 -10.04 -4.90
C ASP A 184 2.16 -9.26 -3.75
N ASP A 185 2.91 -8.43 -3.01
CA ASP A 185 2.36 -7.50 -2.03
C ASP A 185 1.87 -6.19 -2.66
N ARG A 186 2.22 -5.95 -3.93
CA ARG A 186 1.92 -4.75 -4.71
C ARG A 186 0.73 -4.95 -5.67
N LEU A 187 -0.06 -6.01 -5.51
CA LEU A 187 -1.20 -6.35 -6.39
C LEU A 187 -2.23 -5.22 -6.58
N TYR A 188 -2.39 -4.31 -5.61
CA TYR A 188 -3.25 -3.14 -5.78
C TYR A 188 -2.83 -2.25 -6.96
N TRP A 189 -1.51 -2.16 -7.22
CA TRP A 189 -0.92 -1.36 -8.30
C TRP A 189 -0.79 -2.11 -9.63
N TRP A 190 -1.14 -3.39 -9.69
CA TRP A 190 -1.08 -4.15 -10.94
C TRP A 190 -1.94 -3.52 -12.03
N ASP A 191 -1.35 -3.26 -13.18
CA ASP A 191 -2.05 -2.58 -14.26
C ASP A 191 -1.92 -3.28 -15.63
N GLY A 192 -1.23 -4.42 -15.65
CA GLY A 192 -0.90 -5.22 -16.83
C GLY A 192 0.47 -4.95 -17.44
N THR A 193 1.24 -4.01 -16.89
CA THR A 193 2.64 -3.76 -17.26
C THR A 193 3.60 -4.66 -16.47
N ASP A 194 4.90 -4.49 -16.69
CA ASP A 194 6.00 -5.17 -16.01
C ASP A 194 6.43 -4.48 -14.69
N GLU A 195 5.75 -3.41 -14.27
CA GLU A 195 6.01 -2.73 -13.00
C GLU A 195 5.57 -3.54 -11.76
N VAL A 196 4.57 -4.40 -11.93
CA VAL A 196 4.13 -5.36 -10.89
C VAL A 196 3.91 -6.70 -11.56
N LEU A 197 4.79 -7.65 -11.28
CA LEU A 197 4.69 -9.02 -11.77
C LEU A 197 3.85 -9.88 -10.81
N ILE A 198 3.06 -10.79 -11.38
CA ILE A 198 2.31 -11.78 -10.60
C ILE A 198 3.13 -13.06 -10.63
N SER A 199 3.56 -13.56 -9.47
CA SER A 199 4.30 -14.81 -9.40
C SER A 199 3.45 -16.01 -9.83
N GLU A 200 4.09 -17.12 -10.20
CA GLU A 200 3.38 -18.36 -10.54
C GLU A 200 2.53 -18.86 -9.36
N GLU A 201 3.02 -18.74 -8.12
CA GLU A 201 2.28 -19.13 -6.91
C GLU A 201 1.01 -18.28 -6.74
N ILE A 202 1.10 -16.96 -6.92
CA ILE A 202 -0.06 -16.08 -6.82
C ILE A 202 -1.01 -16.27 -8.00
N GLU A 203 -0.52 -16.53 -9.22
CA GLU A 203 -1.38 -16.87 -10.35
C GLU A 203 -2.23 -18.11 -10.05
N GLU A 204 -1.61 -19.19 -9.56
CA GLU A 204 -2.31 -20.41 -9.15
C GLU A 204 -3.33 -20.15 -8.04
N TRP A 205 -2.95 -19.38 -7.03
CA TRP A 205 -3.83 -19.00 -5.92
C TRP A 205 -5.02 -18.15 -6.40
N LEU A 206 -4.82 -17.19 -7.30
CA LEU A 206 -5.91 -16.36 -7.85
C LEU A 206 -6.88 -17.20 -8.69
N LEU A 207 -6.40 -18.20 -9.43
CA LEU A 207 -7.24 -19.14 -10.15
C LEU A 207 -8.09 -20.00 -9.19
N GLU A 208 -7.49 -20.49 -8.10
CA GLU A 208 -8.22 -21.19 -7.04
C GLU A 208 -9.31 -20.31 -6.43
N LEU A 209 -8.97 -19.07 -6.05
CA LEU A 209 -9.94 -18.11 -5.50
C LEU A 209 -11.07 -17.80 -6.47
N ALA A 210 -10.77 -17.66 -7.77
CA ALA A 210 -11.79 -17.43 -8.78
C ALA A 210 -12.75 -18.63 -8.90
N ASP A 211 -12.27 -19.86 -8.79
CA ASP A 211 -13.13 -21.05 -8.82
C ASP A 211 -13.96 -21.18 -7.54
N ARG A 212 -13.38 -20.88 -6.37
CA ARG A 212 -14.11 -20.80 -5.10
C ARG A 212 -15.22 -19.74 -5.15
N HIS A 213 -14.90 -18.55 -5.67
CA HIS A 213 -15.87 -17.46 -5.87
C HIS A 213 -17.06 -17.90 -6.74
N LYS A 214 -16.80 -18.53 -7.90
CA LYS A 214 -17.86 -19.07 -8.78
C LYS A 214 -18.72 -20.10 -8.06
N GLN A 215 -18.10 -20.99 -7.27
CA GLN A 215 -18.82 -22.02 -6.53
C GLN A 215 -19.71 -21.42 -5.44
N ILE A 216 -19.19 -20.49 -4.65
CA ILE A 216 -19.95 -19.74 -3.63
C ILE A 216 -21.15 -19.04 -4.26
N LYS A 217 -20.92 -18.32 -5.37
CA LYS A 217 -21.97 -17.65 -6.14
C LYS A 217 -23.07 -18.64 -6.56
N LYS A 218 -22.69 -19.79 -7.12
CA LYS A 218 -23.62 -20.82 -7.60
C LYS A 218 -24.44 -21.45 -6.48
N GLU A 219 -23.82 -21.76 -5.35
CA GLU A 219 -24.46 -22.46 -4.22
C GLU A 219 -25.43 -21.57 -3.42
N ASN A 220 -25.21 -20.26 -3.47
CA ASN A 220 -25.93 -19.30 -2.62
C ASN A 220 -26.81 -18.32 -3.40
N ALA A 221 -26.75 -18.28 -4.73
CA ALA A 221 -27.57 -17.39 -5.56
C ALA A 221 -29.08 -17.47 -5.26
N ALA A 222 -29.59 -18.65 -4.86
CA ALA A 222 -31.00 -18.84 -4.51
C ALA A 222 -31.32 -18.66 -3.02
N LYS A 223 -30.30 -18.53 -2.16
CA LYS A 223 -30.42 -18.43 -0.70
C LYS A 223 -30.28 -16.99 -0.21
N TRP A 224 -29.37 -16.24 -0.83
CA TRP A 224 -29.04 -14.89 -0.38
C TRP A 224 -30.23 -13.96 -0.45
N SER A 225 -30.67 -13.54 0.73
CA SER A 225 -31.66 -12.49 0.93
C SER A 225 -30.96 -11.18 1.33
N GLU A 226 -31.71 -10.06 1.34
CA GLU A 226 -31.22 -8.79 1.89
C GLU A 226 -30.85 -8.91 3.38
N GLU A 227 -31.51 -9.78 4.13
CA GLU A 227 -31.27 -9.97 5.57
C GLU A 227 -29.95 -10.70 5.84
N GLU A 228 -29.53 -11.59 4.93
CA GLU A 228 -28.31 -12.40 5.06
C GLU A 228 -27.03 -11.60 4.68
N TYR A 229 -27.18 -10.53 3.88
CA TYR A 229 -26.12 -9.56 3.53
C TYR A 229 -26.58 -8.15 3.88
N SER A 230 -26.97 -7.99 5.14
CA SER A 230 -27.26 -6.68 5.69
C SER A 230 -26.01 -5.80 5.71
N GLU A 231 -26.21 -4.49 5.85
CA GLU A 231 -25.13 -3.53 6.08
C GLU A 231 -24.31 -3.90 7.33
N GLU A 232 -24.96 -4.41 8.38
CA GLU A 232 -24.30 -4.91 9.59
C GLU A 232 -23.35 -6.06 9.28
N THR A 233 -23.82 -7.11 8.59
CA THR A 233 -22.97 -8.25 8.18
C THR A 233 -21.81 -7.83 7.29
N PHE A 234 -22.00 -6.80 6.45
CA PHE A 234 -20.91 -6.24 5.65
C PHE A 234 -19.80 -5.65 6.53
N PHE A 235 -20.15 -4.84 7.52
CA PHE A 235 -19.17 -4.22 8.42
C PHE A 235 -18.50 -5.24 9.34
N GLU A 236 -19.25 -6.22 9.86
CA GLU A 236 -18.74 -7.26 10.77
C GLU A 236 -17.52 -8.01 10.19
N VAL A 237 -17.53 -8.28 8.87
CA VAL A 237 -16.41 -8.98 8.22
C VAL A 237 -15.10 -8.18 8.29
N PHE A 238 -15.16 -6.86 8.15
CA PHE A 238 -13.97 -6.01 8.24
C PHE A 238 -13.53 -5.78 9.69
N VAL A 239 -14.48 -5.64 10.62
CA VAL A 239 -14.18 -5.58 12.06
C VAL A 239 -13.48 -6.86 12.51
N ASP A 240 -14.00 -8.03 12.13
CA ASP A 240 -13.38 -9.31 12.47
C ASP A 240 -11.98 -9.48 11.85
N ALA A 241 -11.78 -8.98 10.63
CA ALA A 241 -10.48 -8.99 9.99
C ALA A 241 -9.45 -8.16 10.78
N ASP A 242 -9.78 -6.92 11.14
CA ASP A 242 -8.87 -6.07 11.92
C ASP A 242 -8.63 -6.62 13.33
N GLU A 243 -9.68 -7.04 14.05
CA GLU A 243 -9.53 -7.59 15.40
C GLU A 243 -8.74 -8.90 15.46
N THR A 244 -8.79 -9.70 14.40
CA THR A 244 -8.13 -11.01 14.33
C THR A 244 -6.70 -10.88 13.82
N TYR A 245 -6.49 -10.09 12.76
CA TYR A 245 -5.24 -10.04 12.01
C TYR A 245 -4.45 -8.74 12.21
N GLY A 246 -5.07 -7.70 12.76
CA GLY A 246 -4.45 -6.41 13.08
C GLY A 246 -4.10 -5.59 11.86
N ARG A 247 -4.58 -4.34 11.80
CA ARG A 247 -4.31 -3.39 10.72
C ARG A 247 -4.65 -3.97 9.36
N ILE A 248 -5.82 -4.61 9.25
CA ILE A 248 -6.35 -5.13 7.98
C ILE A 248 -7.50 -4.23 7.56
N ASP A 249 -7.12 -3.19 6.82
CA ASP A 249 -8.03 -2.13 6.40
C ASP A 249 -8.39 -2.29 4.91
N PRO A 250 -9.68 -2.23 4.54
CA PRO A 250 -10.08 -2.22 3.13
C PRO A 250 -9.71 -0.89 2.47
N PHE A 251 -9.50 -0.90 1.15
CA PHE A 251 -9.32 0.32 0.37
C PHE A 251 -10.64 1.11 0.30
N GLU A 252 -10.60 2.42 0.50
CA GLU A 252 -11.78 3.32 0.51
C GLU A 252 -12.65 3.15 -0.73
N THR A 253 -12.06 3.20 -1.92
CA THR A 253 -12.80 2.98 -3.17
C THR A 253 -13.40 1.58 -3.31
N MET A 254 -12.74 0.55 -2.76
CA MET A 254 -13.25 -0.82 -2.79
C MET A 254 -14.43 -0.97 -1.84
N PHE A 255 -14.29 -0.43 -0.63
CA PHE A 255 -15.28 -0.50 0.42
C PHE A 255 -16.62 0.10 -0.03
N HIS A 256 -16.58 1.35 -0.54
CA HIS A 256 -17.79 2.02 -1.04
C HIS A 256 -18.38 1.31 -2.26
N GLU A 257 -17.54 0.85 -3.19
CA GLU A 257 -18.03 0.10 -4.35
C GLU A 257 -18.74 -1.20 -3.93
N PHE A 258 -18.18 -1.95 -2.98
CA PHE A 258 -18.79 -3.18 -2.49
C PHE A 258 -20.08 -2.91 -1.72
N MET A 259 -20.14 -1.84 -0.92
CA MET A 259 -21.35 -1.42 -0.21
C MET A 259 -22.47 -1.03 -1.19
N ASP A 260 -22.14 -0.25 -2.22
CA ASP A 260 -23.08 0.20 -3.26
C ASP A 260 -23.62 -0.96 -4.09
N ASN A 261 -22.84 -2.04 -4.24
CA ASN A 261 -23.19 -3.23 -5.02
C ASN A 261 -23.47 -4.46 -4.13
N ARG A 262 -23.77 -4.29 -2.84
CA ARG A 262 -23.95 -5.41 -1.89
C ARG A 262 -25.11 -6.35 -2.24
N GLU A 263 -26.00 -5.94 -3.14
CA GLU A 263 -27.11 -6.75 -3.65
C GLU A 263 -26.69 -7.65 -4.84
N GLU A 264 -25.56 -7.35 -5.47
CA GLU A 264 -25.05 -8.08 -6.62
C GLU A 264 -24.33 -9.36 -6.19
N LEU A 265 -24.63 -10.46 -6.88
CA LEU A 265 -24.14 -11.80 -6.53
C LEU A 265 -22.61 -11.91 -6.54
N ASP A 266 -21.93 -11.18 -7.42
CA ASP A 266 -20.46 -11.21 -7.52
C ASP A 266 -19.79 -10.58 -6.30
N TYR A 267 -20.35 -9.49 -5.77
CA TYR A 267 -19.85 -8.81 -4.59
C TYR A 267 -20.14 -9.59 -3.32
N ARG A 268 -21.35 -10.18 -3.21
CA ARG A 268 -21.69 -11.11 -2.10
C ARG A 268 -20.76 -12.32 -2.07
N ALA A 269 -20.49 -12.94 -3.22
CA ALA A 269 -19.58 -14.07 -3.31
C ALA A 269 -18.14 -13.71 -2.92
N ALA A 270 -17.68 -12.51 -3.28
CA ALA A 270 -16.35 -12.04 -2.90
C ALA A 270 -16.26 -11.72 -1.40
N LEU A 271 -17.30 -11.15 -0.79
CA LEU A 271 -17.33 -10.92 0.66
C LEU A 271 -17.40 -12.26 1.43
N GLU A 272 -18.19 -13.21 0.94
CA GLU A 272 -18.27 -14.55 1.54
C GLU A 272 -16.96 -15.31 1.44
N LEU A 273 -16.30 -15.25 0.27
CA LEU A 273 -14.97 -15.81 0.10
C LEU A 273 -13.98 -15.18 1.07
N PHE A 274 -14.05 -13.86 1.27
CA PHE A 274 -13.22 -13.18 2.26
C PHE A 274 -13.46 -13.72 3.67
N ARG A 275 -14.73 -13.86 4.09
CA ARG A 275 -15.10 -14.43 5.38
C ARG A 275 -14.55 -15.86 5.56
N GLN A 276 -14.67 -16.71 4.55
CA GLN A 276 -14.11 -18.06 4.59
C GLN A 276 -12.59 -18.05 4.73
N LEU A 277 -11.90 -17.15 4.01
CA LEU A 277 -10.46 -16.98 4.16
C LEU A 277 -10.09 -16.52 5.57
N LEU A 278 -10.83 -15.60 6.18
CA LEU A 278 -10.61 -15.16 7.56
C LEU A 278 -10.77 -16.33 8.54
N ASP A 279 -11.75 -17.21 8.36
CA ASP A 279 -11.97 -18.36 9.25
C ASP A 279 -10.92 -19.46 9.08
N GLU A 280 -10.57 -19.82 7.85
CA GLU A 280 -9.56 -20.84 7.52
C GLU A 280 -8.18 -20.50 8.11
N ASN A 281 -7.90 -19.21 8.22
CA ASN A 281 -6.58 -18.68 8.59
C ASN A 281 -6.53 -18.17 10.04
N ARG A 282 -7.65 -18.23 10.78
CA ARG A 282 -7.86 -17.53 12.04
C ARG A 282 -6.81 -17.83 13.11
N GLU A 283 -6.52 -19.10 13.33
CA GLU A 283 -5.59 -19.50 14.40
C GLU A 283 -4.15 -19.07 14.13
N LYS A 284 -3.72 -19.08 12.86
CA LYS A 284 -2.40 -18.58 12.46
C LYS A 284 -2.34 -17.06 12.37
N GLY A 285 -3.47 -16.40 12.09
CA GLY A 285 -3.56 -14.94 12.04
C GLY A 285 -3.51 -14.25 13.40
N LYS A 286 -4.14 -14.85 14.42
CA LYS A 286 -4.21 -14.31 15.80
C LYS A 286 -2.86 -14.12 16.49
N VAL A 287 -1.78 -14.65 15.92
CA VAL A 287 -0.41 -14.47 16.45
C VAL A 287 -0.03 -12.98 16.57
N ILE A 288 -0.69 -12.10 15.83
CA ILE A 288 -0.51 -10.64 15.96
C ILE A 288 -0.80 -10.12 17.37
N LYS A 289 -1.67 -10.79 18.13
CA LYS A 289 -2.02 -10.45 19.53
C LYS A 289 -0.86 -10.66 20.50
N LEU A 290 0.23 -11.29 20.06
CA LEU A 290 1.47 -11.48 20.83
C LEU A 290 2.38 -10.24 20.81
N ILE A 291 2.05 -9.21 20.02
CA ILE A 291 2.77 -7.94 20.01
C ILE A 291 2.49 -7.22 21.34
N THR A 292 3.54 -7.03 22.15
CA THR A 292 3.47 -6.44 23.50
C THR A 292 4.02 -5.01 23.57
N GLY A 293 4.34 -4.42 22.41
CA GLY A 293 4.91 -3.09 22.29
C GLY A 293 4.39 -2.36 21.07
N ARG A 294 5.13 -1.35 20.62
CA ARG A 294 4.78 -0.62 19.40
C ARG A 294 5.03 -1.48 18.16
N TRP A 295 4.20 -1.31 17.14
CA TRP A 295 4.17 -2.15 15.95
C TRP A 295 5.44 -2.01 15.12
N GLU A 296 5.96 -0.78 14.96
CA GLU A 296 7.23 -0.50 14.29
C GLU A 296 8.44 -1.14 14.99
N LEU A 297 8.25 -1.64 16.22
CA LEU A 297 9.27 -2.34 17.00
C LEU A 297 9.02 -3.86 17.08
N ALA A 298 8.03 -4.39 16.36
CA ALA A 298 7.76 -5.82 16.28
C ALA A 298 8.44 -6.43 15.05
N SER A 299 8.90 -7.68 15.16
CA SER A 299 9.51 -8.37 14.01
C SER A 299 8.50 -8.53 12.88
N ARG A 300 8.97 -8.38 11.64
CA ARG A 300 8.19 -8.62 10.43
C ARG A 300 7.71 -10.08 10.32
N LYS A 301 8.37 -11.03 10.99
CA LYS A 301 7.85 -12.42 11.10
C LYS A 301 6.53 -12.53 11.88
N LEU A 302 6.20 -11.53 12.70
CA LEU A 302 4.91 -11.39 13.37
C LEU A 302 3.95 -10.51 12.54
N THR A 303 4.35 -9.27 12.25
CA THR A 303 3.49 -8.26 11.61
C THR A 303 3.18 -8.61 10.16
N HIS A 304 4.10 -9.28 9.46
CA HIS A 304 3.96 -9.71 8.06
C HIS A 304 4.00 -11.23 7.93
N ASN A 305 3.39 -11.93 8.91
CA ASN A 305 3.30 -13.37 8.82
C ASN A 305 2.54 -13.80 7.53
N PRO A 306 2.92 -14.92 6.90
CA PRO A 306 2.39 -15.29 5.57
C PRO A 306 0.87 -15.39 5.51
N THR A 307 0.25 -15.79 6.64
CA THR A 307 -1.20 -15.95 6.75
C THR A 307 -1.90 -14.60 6.67
N ARG A 308 -1.44 -13.61 7.44
CA ARG A 308 -1.94 -12.24 7.41
C ARG A 308 -1.71 -11.59 6.04
N MET A 309 -0.54 -11.81 5.43
CA MET A 309 -0.24 -11.26 4.10
C MET A 309 -1.19 -11.77 3.03
N LYS A 310 -1.64 -13.03 3.09
CA LYS A 310 -2.69 -13.55 2.17
C LYS A 310 -4.01 -12.78 2.30
N ILE A 311 -4.44 -12.46 3.51
CA ILE A 311 -5.66 -11.68 3.76
C ILE A 311 -5.52 -10.26 3.19
N LYS A 312 -4.38 -9.62 3.42
CA LYS A 312 -4.07 -8.28 2.88
C LYS A 312 -4.02 -8.28 1.34
N ARG A 313 -3.36 -9.26 0.73
CA ARG A 313 -3.31 -9.46 -0.74
C ARG A 313 -4.70 -9.67 -1.33
N TYR A 314 -5.59 -10.40 -0.66
CA TYR A 314 -6.98 -10.56 -1.11
C TYR A 314 -7.70 -9.21 -1.22
N LEU A 315 -7.58 -8.34 -0.20
CA LEU A 315 -8.17 -7.00 -0.24
C LEU A 315 -7.56 -6.14 -1.35
N ALA A 316 -6.25 -6.23 -1.58
CA ALA A 316 -5.58 -5.53 -2.68
C ALA A 316 -6.12 -5.97 -4.06
N VAL A 317 -6.33 -7.28 -4.26
CA VAL A 317 -6.94 -7.84 -5.47
C VAL A 317 -8.37 -7.34 -5.62
N MET A 318 -9.19 -7.37 -4.55
CA MET A 318 -10.56 -6.87 -4.59
C MET A 318 -10.63 -5.35 -4.80
N ALA A 319 -9.61 -4.59 -4.40
CA ALA A 319 -9.53 -3.17 -4.70
C ALA A 319 -9.11 -2.89 -6.15
N ASN A 320 -8.35 -3.79 -6.77
CA ASN A 320 -7.90 -3.66 -8.15
C ASN A 320 -8.94 -4.19 -9.15
N ARG A 321 -9.73 -3.27 -9.74
CA ARG A 321 -10.73 -3.61 -10.77
C ARG A 321 -10.17 -4.36 -11.99
N LYS A 322 -8.92 -4.10 -12.39
CA LYS A 322 -8.31 -4.80 -13.53
C LYS A 322 -8.03 -6.26 -13.18
N LEU A 323 -7.50 -6.54 -11.98
CA LEU A 323 -7.32 -7.90 -11.47
C LEU A 323 -8.66 -8.60 -11.26
N ARG A 324 -9.63 -7.96 -10.60
CA ARG A 324 -10.97 -8.54 -10.41
C ARG A 324 -11.59 -8.96 -11.74
N LYS A 325 -11.56 -8.08 -12.74
CA LYS A 325 -12.06 -8.39 -14.07
C LYS A 325 -11.29 -9.52 -14.75
N LYS A 326 -9.96 -9.61 -14.56
CA LYS A 326 -9.11 -10.66 -15.15
C LYS A 326 -9.47 -12.05 -14.60
N TYR A 327 -9.60 -12.21 -13.29
CA TYR A 327 -9.76 -13.54 -12.66
C TYR A 327 -11.20 -13.87 -12.28
N PHE A 328 -11.93 -12.90 -11.73
CA PHE A 328 -13.28 -13.10 -11.16
C PHE A 328 -14.40 -12.68 -12.12
N GLY A 329 -14.08 -11.82 -13.09
CA GLY A 329 -14.99 -11.42 -14.16
C GLY A 329 -15.94 -10.27 -13.84
N PHE A 330 -15.71 -9.53 -12.74
CA PHE A 330 -16.51 -8.36 -12.36
C PHE A 330 -15.65 -7.13 -12.02
#